data_AF-A0A7S2LSY8-F1
#
_entry.id   AF-A0A7S2LSY8-F1
#
_cell.length_a   1.000
_cell.length_b   1.000
_cell.length_c   1.000
_cell.angle_alpha   90.00
_cell.angle_beta   90.00
_cell.angle_gamma   90.00
#
_symmetry.space_group_name_H-M   'P 1'
#
loop_
_entity.id
_entity.type
_entity.pdbx_description
1 polymer ?
#
loop_
_entity_poly.entity_id
_entity_poly.type
_entity_poly.pdbx_seq_one_letter_code
_entity_poly.pdbx_strand_id
1 'polypeptide(L)'
;GIRGNNPFDKKCWLYYPEDNCPFYRCTIFSHYAEQNCPSSDVMLPTIRYADASVKIENDDETSAGPYHSLMFEVSSSIHKPVDEDIILEETIAGAIACNLLRRKSEIVSVFTRKLNRGYPTPHIDRDAILDEALPLLKALDIWSIGRFGAWKYEVSNQDHCVMQGVEAVDNIFFGTDEVTLNSPGIVNAKGVRQDYRRFCLNELP
;
A
#
# COMPACT_ATOMS: atom_id res chain seq x y z
N GLY A 1 1.23 -4.09 15.85
CA GLY A 1 0.05 -4.51 16.62
C GLY A 1 0.10 -3.87 17.99
N ILE A 2 -1.04 -3.42 18.48
CA ILE A 2 -1.18 -2.70 19.75
C ILE A 2 -2.24 -3.41 20.59
N ARG A 3 -1.96 -3.64 21.88
CA ARG A 3 -2.95 -4.18 22.83
C ARG A 3 -3.94 -3.10 23.23
N GLY A 4 -5.19 -3.52 23.42
CA GLY A 4 -6.30 -2.69 23.86
C GLY A 4 -7.30 -2.44 22.74
N ASN A 5 -8.46 -1.91 23.15
CA ASN A 5 -9.52 -1.52 22.23
C ASN A 5 -9.00 -0.48 21.22
N ASN A 6 -9.42 -0.64 19.97
CA ASN A 6 -9.14 0.34 18.93
C ASN A 6 -9.80 1.69 19.29
N PRO A 7 -9.03 2.79 19.45
CA PRO A 7 -9.59 4.08 19.84
C PRO A 7 -10.17 4.88 18.66
N PHE A 8 -10.01 4.39 17.42
CA PHE A 8 -10.46 5.07 16.22
C PHE A 8 -11.89 4.65 15.88
N ASP A 9 -12.73 5.62 15.53
CA ASP A 9 -14.07 5.38 14.97
C ASP A 9 -13.96 4.81 13.53
N LYS A 10 -14.88 5.09 12.59
CA LYS A 10 -14.88 4.54 11.21
C LYS A 10 -13.76 5.04 10.27
N LYS A 11 -12.62 5.46 10.81
CA LYS A 11 -11.47 5.92 10.03
C LYS A 11 -10.81 4.73 9.31
N CYS A 12 -10.58 4.87 8.00
CA CYS A 12 -9.85 3.87 7.20
C CYS A 12 -8.37 4.22 7.10
N TRP A 13 -8.04 5.27 6.36
CA TRP A 13 -6.69 5.81 6.23
C TRP A 13 -6.66 7.32 6.52
N LEU A 14 -5.49 7.81 6.91
CA LEU A 14 -5.26 9.18 7.36
C LEU A 14 -3.99 9.71 6.68
N TYR A 15 -4.02 10.99 6.30
CA TYR A 15 -2.90 11.68 5.66
C TYR A 15 -2.24 12.65 6.64
N TYR A 16 -0.91 12.75 6.54
CA TYR A 16 -0.10 13.60 7.41
C TYR A 16 0.82 14.47 6.55
N PRO A 17 0.44 15.75 6.32
CA PRO A 17 1.24 16.67 5.54
C PRO A 17 2.30 17.42 6.37
N GLU A 18 2.20 17.39 7.70
CA GLU A 18 3.11 18.06 8.63
C GLU A 18 4.44 17.30 8.77
N ASP A 19 5.47 17.98 9.28
CA ASP A 19 6.83 17.44 9.47
C ASP A 19 7.05 16.79 10.84
N ASN A 20 6.01 16.68 11.67
CA ASN A 20 6.04 16.05 13.00
C ASN A 20 6.02 14.51 12.96
N CYS A 21 5.98 13.90 11.76
CA CYS A 21 6.05 12.47 11.56
C CYS A 21 6.68 12.10 10.19
N PRO A 22 7.29 10.91 10.04
CA PRO A 22 7.97 10.56 8.79
C PRO A 22 7.04 9.97 7.72
N PHE A 23 5.85 9.51 8.10
CA PHE A 23 4.90 8.81 7.23
C PHE A 23 3.92 9.79 6.58
N TYR A 24 3.61 9.57 5.31
CA TYR A 24 2.60 10.35 4.61
C TYR A 24 1.18 9.78 4.80
N ARG A 25 1.08 8.49 5.17
CA ARG A 25 -0.19 7.78 5.37
C ARG A 25 -0.11 6.79 6.54
N CYS A 26 -1.19 6.75 7.32
CA CYS A 26 -1.47 5.69 8.29
C CYS A 26 -2.81 5.04 7.96
N THR A 27 -2.89 3.71 8.01
CA THR A 27 -4.11 2.93 7.85
C THR A 27 -4.46 2.23 9.15
N ILE A 28 -5.71 2.33 9.59
CA ILE A 28 -6.24 1.58 10.73
C ILE A 28 -6.60 0.16 10.24
N PHE A 29 -5.57 -0.66 10.07
CA PHE A 29 -5.67 -1.91 9.31
C PHE A 29 -6.58 -2.95 9.96
N SER A 30 -6.75 -2.89 11.28
CA SER A 30 -7.71 -3.71 12.04
C SER A 30 -9.17 -3.39 11.74
N HIS A 31 -9.51 -2.27 11.09
CA HIS A 31 -10.89 -2.01 10.64
C HIS A 31 -11.27 -2.76 9.36
N TYR A 32 -10.28 -3.28 8.62
CA TYR A 32 -10.53 -3.86 7.31
C TYR A 32 -11.04 -5.30 7.42
N ALA A 33 -10.58 -6.03 8.43
CA ALA A 33 -11.07 -7.35 8.80
C ALA A 33 -10.67 -7.65 10.24
N GLU A 34 -11.55 -8.33 11.00
CA GLU A 34 -11.26 -8.77 12.37
C GLU A 34 -10.01 -9.66 12.42
N GLN A 35 -9.84 -10.51 11.40
CA GLN A 35 -8.73 -11.45 11.26
C GLN A 35 -7.38 -10.78 10.93
N ASN A 36 -7.35 -9.45 10.71
CA ASN A 36 -6.10 -8.69 10.61
C ASN A 36 -5.42 -8.51 11.97
N CYS A 37 -6.05 -8.95 13.06
CA CYS A 37 -5.48 -9.04 14.39
C CYS A 37 -5.79 -10.42 15.00
N PRO A 38 -4.99 -10.89 15.97
CA PRO A 38 -5.35 -12.07 16.75
C PRO A 38 -6.69 -11.86 17.48
N SER A 39 -7.37 -12.96 17.80
CA SER A 39 -8.56 -12.92 18.65
C SER A 39 -8.21 -12.44 20.07
N SER A 40 -9.20 -11.93 20.80
CA SER A 40 -8.99 -11.28 22.11
C SER A 40 -8.46 -12.21 23.20
N ASP A 41 -8.66 -13.52 23.07
CA ASP A 41 -8.19 -14.56 24.00
C ASP A 41 -6.73 -14.97 23.77
N VAL A 42 -6.13 -14.58 22.64
CA VAL A 42 -4.73 -14.87 22.36
C VAL A 42 -3.84 -14.09 23.33
N MET A 43 -2.95 -14.81 24.01
CA MET A 43 -1.99 -14.25 24.95
C MET A 43 -0.70 -13.87 24.22
N LEU A 44 -0.31 -12.60 24.28
CA LEU A 44 0.96 -12.11 23.73
C LEU A 44 1.74 -11.36 24.81
N PRO A 45 3.08 -11.38 24.78
CA PRO A 45 3.89 -10.46 25.59
C PRO A 45 3.82 -9.05 25.01
N THR A 46 3.98 -8.05 25.86
CA THR A 46 4.21 -6.68 25.41
C THR A 46 5.70 -6.53 25.09
N ILE A 47 6.03 -6.25 23.83
CA ILE A 47 7.44 -6.17 23.39
C ILE A 47 8.08 -4.83 23.76
N ARG A 48 7.27 -3.77 23.86
CA ARG A 48 7.66 -2.42 24.31
C ARG A 48 6.42 -1.55 24.54
N TYR A 49 6.59 -0.46 25.30
CA TYR A 49 5.69 0.67 25.19
C TYR A 49 6.06 1.53 23.97
N ALA A 50 5.10 2.33 23.48
CA ALA A 50 5.36 3.28 22.39
C ALA A 50 6.49 4.26 22.77
N ASP A 51 6.50 4.75 24.01
CA ASP A 51 7.61 5.49 24.57
C ASP A 51 8.68 4.55 25.13
N ALA A 52 9.83 4.48 24.45
CA ALA A 52 10.95 3.61 24.81
C ALA A 52 11.56 3.91 26.20
N SER A 53 11.32 5.11 26.76
CA SER A 53 11.79 5.44 28.10
C SER A 53 10.97 4.78 29.21
N VAL A 54 9.79 4.26 28.90
CA VAL A 54 8.93 3.52 29.84
C VAL A 54 9.39 2.07 29.86
N LYS A 55 9.86 1.60 31.02
CA LYS A 55 10.28 0.21 31.22
C LYS A 55 9.08 -0.72 31.34
N ILE A 56 9.20 -1.92 30.80
CA ILE A 56 8.31 -3.03 31.12
C ILE A 56 8.79 -3.61 32.45
N GLU A 57 7.88 -3.71 33.43
CA GLU A 57 8.22 -4.20 34.77
C GLU A 57 8.39 -5.74 34.78
N ASN A 58 7.62 -6.47 33.95
CA ASN A 58 7.73 -7.92 33.73
C ASN A 58 7.70 -8.23 32.22
N ASP A 59 8.85 -8.47 31.60
CA ASP A 59 8.99 -8.72 30.16
C ASP A 59 8.57 -10.13 29.71
N ASP A 60 8.51 -11.08 30.65
CA ASP A 60 8.02 -12.45 30.42
C ASP A 60 6.49 -12.61 30.58
N GLU A 61 5.79 -11.59 31.06
CA GLU A 61 4.36 -11.66 31.31
C GLU A 61 3.55 -11.53 30.01
N THR A 62 2.70 -12.51 29.74
CA THR A 62 1.77 -12.46 28.61
C THR A 62 0.39 -12.00 29.09
N SER A 63 -0.30 -11.25 28.24
CA SER A 63 -1.66 -10.79 28.50
C SER A 63 -2.54 -11.03 27.28
N ALA A 64 -3.85 -11.14 27.52
CA ALA A 64 -4.86 -11.26 26.48
C ALA A 64 -5.05 -9.92 25.74
N GLY A 65 -5.76 -9.95 24.63
CA GLY A 65 -6.17 -8.76 23.88
C GLY A 65 -7.27 -7.95 24.61
N PRO A 66 -8.13 -7.23 23.87
CA PRO A 66 -8.22 -7.17 22.41
C PRO A 66 -7.00 -6.50 21.76
N TYR A 67 -6.88 -6.61 20.44
CA TYR A 67 -5.76 -6.07 19.66
C TYR A 67 -6.26 -5.19 18.51
N HIS A 68 -5.48 -4.19 18.14
CA HIS A 68 -5.68 -3.41 16.92
C HIS A 68 -4.34 -3.16 16.20
N SER A 69 -4.40 -2.69 14.96
CA SER A 69 -3.20 -2.51 14.13
C SER A 69 -3.23 -1.22 13.33
N LEU A 70 -2.05 -0.58 13.29
CA LEU A 70 -1.75 0.57 12.47
C LEU A 70 -0.70 0.16 11.44
N MET A 71 -0.93 0.52 10.18
CA MET A 71 0.02 0.33 9.09
C MET A 71 0.45 1.69 8.56
N PHE A 72 1.75 1.95 8.56
CA PHE A 72 2.34 3.23 8.19
C PHE A 72 3.10 3.10 6.86
N GLU A 73 3.11 4.18 6.09
CA GLU A 73 3.88 4.25 4.84
C GLU A 73 4.78 5.49 4.82
N VAL A 74 6.07 5.24 4.59
CA VAL A 74 7.12 6.25 4.49
C VAL A 74 7.73 6.16 3.09
N SER A 75 7.82 7.29 2.38
CA SER A 75 8.49 7.36 1.08
C SER A 75 9.99 7.60 1.25
N SER A 76 10.78 7.04 0.32
CA SER A 76 12.23 7.23 0.24
C SER A 76 12.64 7.45 -1.22
N SER A 77 13.60 8.35 -1.44
CA SER A 77 14.26 8.60 -2.72
C SER A 77 15.62 9.25 -2.49
N ILE A 78 16.38 9.52 -3.55
CA ILE A 78 17.61 10.32 -3.46
C ILE A 78 17.36 11.74 -2.93
N HIS A 79 16.14 12.26 -3.07
CA HIS A 79 15.74 13.59 -2.60
C HIS A 79 15.09 13.58 -1.21
N LYS A 80 14.70 12.40 -0.73
CA LYS A 80 14.16 12.17 0.61
C LYS A 80 14.78 10.88 1.15
N PRO A 81 16.06 10.90 1.57
CA PRO A 81 16.69 9.73 2.15
C PRO A 81 15.95 9.33 3.43
N VAL A 82 15.99 8.04 3.74
CA VAL A 82 15.41 7.45 4.96
C VAL A 82 16.48 6.54 5.54
N ASP A 83 16.75 6.69 6.83
CA ASP A 83 17.62 5.80 7.57
C ASP A 83 16.81 4.59 8.05
N GLU A 84 17.10 3.42 7.47
CA GLU A 84 16.36 2.18 7.73
C GLU A 84 16.57 1.65 9.15
N ASP A 85 17.69 2.00 9.80
CA ASP A 85 18.01 1.52 11.14
C ASP A 85 17.16 2.22 12.21
N ILE A 86 16.70 3.45 11.94
CA ILE A 86 15.93 4.26 12.89
C ILE A 86 14.49 4.52 12.47
N ILE A 87 14.08 4.20 11.23
CA ILE A 87 12.75 4.58 10.73
C ILE A 87 11.59 4.02 11.55
N LEU A 88 11.79 2.85 12.18
CA LEU A 88 10.80 2.29 13.10
C LEU A 88 10.59 3.21 14.31
N GLU A 89 11.68 3.68 14.92
CA GLU A 89 11.63 4.58 16.09
C GLU A 89 11.02 5.93 15.72
N GLU A 90 11.43 6.51 14.59
CA GLU A 90 10.86 7.75 14.08
C GLU A 90 9.35 7.62 13.79
N THR A 91 8.93 6.47 13.27
CA THR A 91 7.51 6.18 13.00
C THR A 91 6.71 6.08 14.29
N ILE A 92 7.22 5.40 15.32
CA ILE A 92 6.54 5.30 16.62
C ILE A 92 6.48 6.69 17.30
N ALA A 93 7.57 7.46 17.25
CA ALA A 93 7.61 8.83 17.79
C ALA A 93 6.61 9.74 17.06
N GLY A 94 6.57 9.69 15.73
CA GLY A 94 5.59 10.42 14.92
C GLY A 94 4.16 9.97 15.22
N ALA A 95 3.91 8.67 15.43
CA ALA A 95 2.59 8.18 15.83
C ALA A 95 2.16 8.71 17.20
N ILE A 96 3.08 8.93 18.15
CA ILE A 96 2.78 9.63 19.40
C ILE A 96 2.48 11.11 19.14
N ALA A 97 3.31 11.79 18.35
CA ALA A 97 3.15 13.22 18.04
C ALA A 97 1.81 13.50 17.33
N CYS A 98 1.36 12.60 16.47
CA CYS A 98 0.08 12.68 15.77
C CYS A 98 -1.12 12.13 16.57
N ASN A 99 -0.95 11.80 17.86
CA ASN A 99 -1.98 11.20 18.72
C ASN A 99 -2.56 9.87 18.20
N LEU A 100 -1.79 9.12 17.41
CA LEU A 100 -2.14 7.77 16.97
C LEU A 100 -1.80 6.71 18.03
N LEU A 101 -0.78 6.98 18.84
CA LEU A 101 -0.39 6.16 19.99
C LEU A 101 -0.34 7.02 21.25
N ARG A 102 -0.71 6.44 22.38
CA ARG A 102 -0.39 7.01 23.69
C ARG A 102 1.01 6.56 24.08
N ARG A 103 1.71 7.33 24.93
CA ARG A 103 3.06 6.96 25.40
C ARG A 103 3.13 5.55 26.02
N LYS A 104 2.08 5.18 26.77
CA LYS A 104 1.92 3.85 27.40
C LYS A 104 1.16 2.84 26.53
N SER A 105 0.96 3.10 25.24
CA SER A 105 0.40 2.07 24.34
C SER A 105 1.33 0.86 24.30
N GLU A 106 0.79 -0.31 24.61
CA GLU A 106 1.50 -1.58 24.60
C GLU A 106 1.63 -2.09 23.16
N ILE A 107 2.84 -2.06 22.63
CA ILE A 107 3.15 -2.64 21.32
C ILE A 107 3.45 -4.12 21.54
N VAL A 108 2.74 -4.97 20.81
CA VAL A 108 2.84 -6.44 20.90
C VAL A 108 3.41 -7.08 19.63
N SER A 109 3.55 -6.29 18.56
CA SER A 109 4.10 -6.74 17.28
C SER A 109 4.54 -5.54 16.46
N VAL A 110 5.67 -5.68 15.77
CA VAL A 110 6.19 -4.71 14.80
C VAL A 110 6.48 -5.45 13.50
N PHE A 111 6.24 -4.78 12.38
CA PHE A 111 6.61 -5.25 11.05
C PHE A 111 7.18 -4.09 10.23
N THR A 112 8.35 -4.28 9.64
CA THR A 112 8.99 -3.32 8.74
C THR A 112 9.40 -4.04 7.47
N ARG A 113 9.10 -3.43 6.31
CA ARG A 113 9.53 -3.95 5.01
C ARG A 113 9.82 -2.80 4.05
N LYS A 114 11.02 -2.80 3.48
CA LYS A 114 11.39 -1.91 2.38
C LYS A 114 10.96 -2.49 1.05
N LEU A 115 10.36 -1.65 0.21
CA LEU A 115 10.08 -1.95 -1.20
C LEU A 115 10.94 -1.01 -2.05
N ASN A 116 11.93 -1.56 -2.77
CA ASN A 116 12.83 -0.75 -3.61
C ASN A 116 12.09 -0.01 -4.74
N ARG A 117 10.96 -0.56 -5.21
CA ARG A 117 10.08 0.05 -6.19
C ARG A 117 8.69 0.20 -5.56
N GLY A 118 8.40 1.39 -5.01
CA GLY A 118 7.13 1.71 -4.35
C GLY A 118 6.12 2.41 -5.27
N TYR A 119 6.51 3.55 -5.85
CA TYR A 119 5.68 4.35 -6.74
C TYR A 119 6.37 4.62 -8.06
N PRO A 120 5.74 4.33 -9.22
CA PRO A 120 6.21 4.84 -10.50
C PRO A 120 5.93 6.35 -10.56
N THR A 121 6.95 7.17 -10.30
CA THR A 121 6.77 8.62 -10.19
C THR A 121 6.31 9.23 -11.52
N PRO A 122 5.19 9.98 -11.56
CA PRO A 122 4.74 10.69 -12.75
C PRO A 122 5.56 11.98 -12.96
N HIS A 123 6.85 11.81 -13.31
CA HIS A 123 7.73 12.94 -13.60
C HIS A 123 7.42 13.57 -14.96
N ILE A 124 7.86 14.82 -15.16
CA ILE A 124 7.48 15.64 -16.32
C ILE A 124 7.82 14.99 -17.67
N ASP A 125 8.95 14.30 -17.76
CA ASP A 125 9.41 13.65 -19.00
C ASP A 125 8.88 12.21 -19.19
N ARG A 126 8.06 11.71 -18.26
CA ARG A 126 7.66 10.29 -18.22
C ARG A 126 7.02 9.84 -19.54
N ASP A 127 6.01 10.56 -20.00
CA ASP A 127 5.22 10.13 -21.15
C ASP A 127 6.05 10.13 -22.43
N ALA A 128 6.91 11.13 -22.63
CA ALA A 128 7.81 11.18 -23.79
C ALA A 128 8.75 9.97 -23.85
N ILE A 129 9.27 9.52 -22.71
CA ILE A 129 10.13 8.32 -22.64
C ILE A 129 9.32 7.05 -22.93
N LEU A 130 8.11 6.93 -22.35
CA LEU A 130 7.28 5.74 -22.52
C LEU A 130 6.72 5.61 -23.94
N ASP A 131 6.41 6.73 -24.60
CA ASP A 131 5.93 6.78 -25.98
C ASP A 131 7.01 6.33 -26.98
N GLU A 132 8.29 6.39 -26.62
CA GLU A 132 9.39 5.80 -27.39
C GLU A 132 9.65 4.34 -26.97
N ALA A 133 9.78 4.08 -25.68
CA ALA A 133 10.24 2.79 -25.17
C ALA A 133 9.21 1.65 -25.34
N LEU A 134 7.93 1.89 -25.05
CA LEU A 134 6.91 0.84 -25.10
C LEU A 134 6.67 0.32 -26.52
N PRO A 135 6.56 1.18 -27.57
CA PRO A 135 6.48 0.70 -28.95
C PRO A 135 7.71 -0.07 -29.41
N LEU A 136 8.92 0.35 -29.01
CA LEU A 136 10.16 -0.37 -29.34
C LEU A 136 10.17 -1.78 -28.75
N LEU A 137 9.74 -1.93 -27.49
CA LEU A 137 9.61 -3.26 -26.86
C LEU A 137 8.55 -4.11 -27.56
N LYS A 138 7.41 -3.50 -27.90
CA LYS A 138 6.31 -4.21 -28.58
C LYS A 138 6.70 -4.67 -29.99
N ALA A 139 7.53 -3.91 -30.71
CA ALA A 139 8.09 -4.30 -32.01
C ALA A 139 9.05 -5.51 -31.92
N LEU A 140 9.51 -5.85 -30.71
CA LEU A 140 10.32 -7.03 -30.40
C LEU A 140 9.49 -8.14 -29.74
N ASP A 141 8.16 -8.09 -29.87
CA ASP A 141 7.20 -9.00 -29.25
C ASP A 141 7.25 -9.00 -27.70
N ILE A 142 7.57 -7.85 -27.09
CA ILE A 142 7.61 -7.67 -25.64
C ILE A 142 6.53 -6.67 -25.18
N TRP A 143 5.50 -7.16 -24.50
CA TRP A 143 4.46 -6.35 -23.85
C TRP A 143 4.87 -5.99 -22.42
N SER A 144 5.49 -4.82 -22.24
CA SER A 144 5.85 -4.31 -20.91
C SER A 144 4.66 -3.63 -20.23
N ILE A 145 4.07 -4.31 -19.25
CA ILE A 145 2.81 -3.91 -18.59
C ILE A 145 2.91 -3.92 -17.05
N GLY A 146 1.88 -3.41 -16.40
CA GLY A 146 1.71 -3.37 -14.94
C GLY A 146 2.39 -2.17 -14.30
N ARG A 147 2.33 -2.10 -12.97
CA ARG A 147 2.75 -0.94 -12.17
C ARG A 147 4.13 -0.38 -12.51
N PHE A 148 5.11 -1.25 -12.74
CA PHE A 148 6.49 -0.84 -13.09
C PHE A 148 6.93 -1.26 -14.49
N GLY A 149 6.11 -2.02 -15.24
CA GLY A 149 6.39 -2.30 -16.65
C GLY A 149 5.90 -1.16 -17.54
N ALA A 150 4.67 -0.70 -17.30
CA ALA A 150 4.10 0.46 -17.99
C ALA A 150 4.45 1.81 -17.33
N TRP A 151 4.81 1.81 -16.05
CA TRP A 151 5.21 3.01 -15.29
C TRP A 151 4.16 4.15 -15.20
N LYS A 152 2.90 3.90 -15.55
CA LYS A 152 1.80 4.86 -15.44
C LYS A 152 1.04 4.69 -14.12
N TYR A 153 1.30 5.55 -13.14
CA TYR A 153 0.70 5.46 -11.80
C TYR A 153 -0.83 5.45 -11.82
N GLU A 154 -1.43 6.30 -12.65
CA GLU A 154 -2.87 6.50 -12.85
C GLU A 154 -3.62 5.24 -13.32
N VAL A 155 -2.89 4.22 -13.79
CA VAL A 155 -3.44 2.91 -14.17
C VAL A 155 -2.59 1.78 -13.58
N SER A 156 -2.17 1.95 -12.32
CA SER A 156 -1.26 0.99 -11.64
C SER A 156 -1.81 0.36 -10.36
N ASN A 157 -3.11 0.52 -10.09
CA ASN A 157 -3.77 -0.23 -9.02
C ASN A 157 -3.96 -1.70 -9.42
N GLN A 158 -4.43 -2.53 -8.48
CA GLN A 158 -4.56 -3.98 -8.67
C GLN A 158 -5.44 -4.34 -9.88
N ASP A 159 -6.62 -3.73 -9.95
CA ASP A 159 -7.58 -3.86 -11.04
C ASP A 159 -6.95 -3.47 -12.39
N HIS A 160 -6.29 -2.31 -12.46
CA HIS A 160 -5.63 -1.87 -13.68
C HIS A 160 -4.51 -2.82 -14.12
N CYS A 161 -3.65 -3.27 -13.21
CA CYS A 161 -2.56 -4.18 -13.56
C CYS A 161 -3.08 -5.51 -14.08
N VAL A 162 -4.17 -6.03 -13.49
CA VAL A 162 -4.85 -7.23 -14.02
C VAL A 162 -5.39 -6.95 -15.42
N MET A 163 -6.08 -5.82 -15.60
CA MET A 163 -6.68 -5.47 -16.90
C MET A 163 -5.63 -5.21 -17.99
N GLN A 164 -4.48 -4.63 -17.67
CA GLN A 164 -3.36 -4.54 -18.62
C GLN A 164 -2.86 -5.92 -19.06
N GLY A 165 -2.81 -6.89 -18.14
CA GLY A 165 -2.47 -8.28 -18.49
C GLY A 165 -3.49 -8.93 -19.42
N VAL A 166 -4.78 -8.77 -19.09
CA VAL A 166 -5.88 -9.28 -19.92
C VAL A 166 -5.87 -8.63 -21.30
N GLU A 167 -5.73 -7.31 -21.38
CA GLU A 167 -5.71 -6.56 -22.64
C GLU A 167 -4.46 -6.83 -23.47
N ALA A 168 -3.29 -7.04 -22.86
CA ALA A 168 -2.10 -7.45 -23.59
C ALA A 168 -2.29 -8.80 -24.27
N VAL A 169 -2.89 -9.78 -23.58
CA VAL A 169 -3.22 -11.10 -24.16
C VAL A 169 -4.26 -10.95 -25.28
N ASP A 170 -5.33 -10.18 -25.07
CA ASP A 170 -6.33 -9.94 -26.12
C ASP A 170 -5.72 -9.20 -27.33
N ASN A 171 -4.75 -8.31 -27.11
CA ASN A 171 -4.02 -7.62 -28.18
C ASN A 171 -3.16 -8.60 -28.99
N ILE A 172 -2.46 -9.53 -28.33
CA ILE A 172 -1.63 -10.55 -28.97
C ILE A 172 -2.48 -11.48 -29.86
N PHE A 173 -3.61 -11.97 -29.36
CA PHE A 173 -4.41 -12.97 -30.08
C PHE A 173 -5.42 -12.37 -31.06
N PHE A 174 -5.98 -11.20 -30.76
CA PHE A 174 -7.13 -10.65 -31.48
C PHE A 174 -6.88 -9.23 -32.04
N GLY A 175 -5.71 -8.63 -31.77
CA GLY A 175 -5.38 -7.28 -32.24
C GLY A 175 -6.22 -6.17 -31.60
N THR A 176 -6.84 -6.44 -30.44
CA THR A 176 -7.67 -5.45 -29.73
C THR A 176 -6.85 -4.35 -29.07
N ASP A 177 -7.47 -3.19 -28.79
CA ASP A 177 -6.79 -2.07 -28.14
C ASP A 177 -6.48 -2.32 -26.65
N GLU A 178 -5.31 -1.87 -26.20
CA GLU A 178 -4.88 -1.85 -24.79
C GLU A 178 -5.38 -0.58 -24.08
N VAL A 179 -6.70 -0.46 -23.94
CA VAL A 179 -7.39 0.75 -23.46
C VAL A 179 -6.92 1.18 -22.06
N THR A 180 -6.66 0.26 -21.15
CA THR A 180 -6.17 0.55 -19.79
C THR A 180 -4.80 1.21 -19.83
N LEU A 181 -3.91 0.80 -20.74
CA LEU A 181 -2.56 1.36 -20.85
C LEU A 181 -2.55 2.72 -21.57
N ASN A 182 -3.32 2.83 -22.63
CA ASN A 182 -3.25 3.95 -23.57
C ASN A 182 -4.26 5.06 -23.30
N SER A 183 -5.37 4.73 -22.63
CA SER A 183 -6.47 5.66 -22.38
C SER A 183 -6.90 5.71 -20.90
N PRO A 184 -6.02 6.11 -19.95
CA PRO A 184 -6.34 6.21 -18.53
C PRO A 184 -7.62 6.98 -18.21
N GLY A 185 -7.92 8.04 -18.97
CA GLY A 185 -9.11 8.87 -18.78
C GLY A 185 -10.43 8.14 -19.08
N ILE A 186 -10.40 7.13 -19.96
CA ILE A 186 -11.58 6.32 -20.30
C ILE A 186 -11.85 5.29 -19.19
N VAL A 187 -10.82 4.56 -18.76
CA VAL A 187 -10.98 3.49 -17.76
C VAL A 187 -11.28 4.02 -16.36
N ASN A 188 -10.77 5.21 -16.04
CA ASN A 188 -11.03 5.89 -14.77
C ASN A 188 -12.27 6.81 -14.78
N ALA A 189 -13.03 6.84 -15.88
CA ALA A 189 -14.18 7.72 -16.01
C ALA A 189 -15.25 7.39 -14.95
N LYS A 190 -15.63 8.38 -14.14
CA LYS A 190 -16.58 8.20 -13.04
C LYS A 190 -17.95 7.77 -13.59
N GLY A 191 -18.50 6.69 -13.02
CA GLY A 191 -19.82 6.17 -13.39
C GLY A 191 -19.83 5.31 -14.65
N VAL A 192 -18.68 5.12 -15.31
CA VAL A 192 -18.55 4.18 -16.43
C VAL A 192 -18.12 2.82 -15.88
N ARG A 193 -18.91 1.79 -16.15
CA ARG A 193 -18.56 0.41 -15.84
C ARG A 193 -18.11 -0.27 -17.13
N GLN A 194 -16.92 -0.85 -17.13
CA GLN A 194 -16.43 -1.64 -18.26
C GLN A 194 -17.14 -3.01 -18.25
N ASP A 195 -18.22 -3.14 -19.02
CA ASP A 195 -19.12 -4.28 -18.98
C ASP A 195 -19.01 -5.23 -20.19
N TYR A 196 -18.23 -4.87 -21.20
CA TYR A 196 -18.02 -5.65 -22.42
C TYR A 196 -17.14 -6.88 -22.25
N ARG A 197 -16.25 -6.91 -21.24
CA ARG A 197 -15.38 -8.06 -20.95
C ARG A 197 -15.88 -8.84 -19.72
N ARG A 198 -15.92 -10.16 -19.82
CA ARG A 198 -16.39 -11.08 -18.77
C ARG A 198 -15.44 -12.26 -18.67
N PHE A 199 -15.39 -12.87 -17.48
CA PHE A 199 -14.58 -14.07 -17.25
C PHE A 199 -15.04 -15.24 -18.12
N CYS A 200 -16.36 -15.36 -18.33
CA CYS A 200 -16.95 -16.20 -19.36
C CYS A 200 -17.58 -15.29 -20.41
N LEU A 201 -17.08 -15.34 -21.63
CA LEU A 201 -17.76 -14.78 -22.79
C LEU A 201 -18.83 -15.81 -23.18
N ASN A 202 -20.11 -15.44 -23.13
CA ASN A 202 -21.17 -16.34 -23.54
C ASN A 202 -20.94 -16.78 -25.00
N GLU A 203 -20.77 -18.09 -25.16
CA GLU A 203 -20.76 -18.91 -26.39
C GLU A 203 -19.61 -18.65 -27.38
N LEU A 204 -18.54 -19.44 -27.24
CA LEU A 204 -17.93 -20.05 -28.43
C LEU A 204 -19.05 -20.77 -29.21
N PRO A 205 -19.20 -20.56 -30.52
CA PRO A 205 -20.12 -21.38 -31.33
C PRO A 205 -19.76 -22.87 -31.26
#